data_AF-A0A7W4HWH4-F1
#
_entry.id   AF-A0A7W4HWH4-F1
#
_cell.length_a   1.000
_cell.length_b   1.000
_cell.length_c   1.000
_cell.angle_alpha   90.00
_cell.angle_beta   90.00
_cell.angle_gamma   90.00
#
_symmetry.space_group_name_H-M   'P 1'
#
loop_
_entity.id
_entity.type
_entity.pdbx_description
1 polymer ?
#
loop_
_entity_poly.entity_id
_entity_poly.type
_entity_poly.pdbx_seq_one_letter_code
_entity_poly.pdbx_strand_id
1 'polypeptide(L)'
;MNHDTPHYTKVASHEATNGEFDTCLLLYSGGLDTSVMLKWLQEKYNCNVITLTVNIGQTVDDLDAIAEKAKMLGAIETITVDARDRFADELLSLAIKANADYQGGYALCTPLGRIIISQLAVEYAEKYDCTVIAHGATGKGNDQVRFETYIT
;
A
#
# COMPACT_ATOMS: atom_id res chain seq x y z
N MET A 1 14.30 9.79 -36.53
CA MET A 1 15.09 10.01 -35.32
C MET A 1 14.75 8.88 -34.37
N ASN A 2 15.65 7.89 -34.24
CA ASN A 2 15.51 6.87 -33.20
C ASN A 2 15.78 7.58 -31.87
N HIS A 3 14.73 7.93 -31.15
CA HIS A 3 14.88 8.18 -29.73
C HIS A 3 15.13 6.81 -29.11
N ASP A 4 16.38 6.52 -28.77
CA ASP A 4 16.72 5.43 -27.86
C ASP A 4 15.81 5.59 -26.65
N THR A 5 14.82 4.70 -26.54
CA THR A 5 14.02 4.55 -25.34
C THR A 5 15.02 4.35 -24.20
N PRO A 6 14.99 5.20 -23.14
CA PRO A 6 15.92 5.05 -22.02
C PRO A 6 15.84 3.62 -21.53
N HIS A 7 17.00 3.01 -21.28
CA HIS A 7 17.12 1.63 -20.81
C HIS A 7 16.30 1.48 -19.53
N TYR A 8 15.11 0.91 -19.64
CA TYR A 8 14.26 0.64 -18.50
C TYR A 8 14.96 -0.37 -17.61
N THR A 9 15.18 -0.01 -16.35
CA THR A 9 15.70 -0.94 -15.35
C THR A 9 14.54 -1.35 -14.50
N LYS A 10 14.27 -2.66 -14.44
CA LYS A 10 13.25 -3.21 -13.54
C LYS A 10 13.61 -2.83 -12.10
N VAL A 11 12.70 -2.12 -11.42
CA VAL A 11 12.91 -1.61 -10.05
C VAL A 11 12.00 -2.26 -9.02
N ALA A 12 10.98 -3.01 -9.45
CA ALA A 12 10.04 -3.72 -8.58
C ALA A 12 10.20 -5.23 -8.73
N SER A 13 9.92 -6.00 -7.68
CA SER A 13 9.85 -7.47 -7.71
C SER A 13 8.86 -7.98 -8.76
N HIS A 14 7.70 -7.35 -8.86
CA HIS A 14 6.67 -7.62 -9.85
C HIS A 14 6.33 -6.35 -10.65
N GLU A 15 6.16 -6.51 -11.97
CA GLU A 15 5.72 -5.45 -12.88
C GLU A 15 4.48 -5.93 -13.59
N ALA A 16 3.33 -5.38 -13.23
CA ALA A 16 2.09 -5.73 -13.88
C ALA A 16 2.12 -5.25 -15.34
N THR A 17 1.59 -6.06 -16.27
CA THR A 17 1.42 -5.63 -17.66
C THR A 17 -0.05 -5.34 -17.97
N ASN A 18 -0.26 -4.49 -18.98
CA ASN A 18 -1.61 -4.08 -19.35
C ASN A 18 -2.39 -5.26 -19.93
N GLY A 19 -3.59 -5.53 -19.40
CA GLY A 19 -4.46 -6.63 -19.81
C GLY A 19 -4.25 -7.95 -19.06
N GLU A 20 -3.33 -8.02 -18.09
CA GLU A 20 -3.15 -9.23 -17.25
C GLU A 20 -4.10 -9.30 -16.05
N PHE A 21 -4.71 -8.18 -15.66
CA PHE A 21 -5.59 -8.09 -14.50
C PHE A 21 -6.69 -7.06 -14.74
N ASP A 22 -7.87 -7.33 -14.17
CA ASP A 22 -9.03 -6.44 -14.28
C ASP A 22 -9.21 -5.53 -13.06
N THR A 23 -8.68 -5.93 -11.90
CA THR A 23 -8.83 -5.20 -10.64
C THR A 23 -7.53 -5.14 -9.87
N CYS A 24 -7.18 -3.95 -9.38
CA CYS A 24 -6.02 -3.70 -8.53
C CYS A 24 -6.43 -3.17 -7.17
N LEU A 25 -5.83 -3.71 -6.11
CA LEU A 25 -5.93 -3.18 -4.76
C LEU A 25 -4.83 -2.13 -4.53
N LEU A 26 -5.21 -0.86 -4.37
CA LEU A 26 -4.28 0.23 -4.06
C LEU A 26 -4.23 0.49 -2.56
N LEU A 27 -3.04 0.38 -1.96
CA LEU A 27 -2.76 0.92 -0.64
C LEU A 27 -2.85 2.45 -0.68
N TYR A 28 -3.95 2.99 -0.13
CA TYR A 28 -4.37 4.36 -0.34
C TYR A 28 -4.28 5.16 0.97
N SER A 29 -3.45 6.20 0.95
CA SER A 29 -3.23 7.10 2.09
C SER A 29 -4.06 8.38 2.02
N GLY A 30 -4.77 8.64 0.92
CA GLY A 30 -5.46 9.92 0.71
C GLY A 30 -4.56 11.09 0.28
N GLY A 31 -3.24 10.91 0.35
CA GLY A 31 -2.25 11.88 -0.11
C GLY A 31 -2.35 12.16 -1.62
N LEU A 32 -1.64 13.20 -2.07
CA LEU A 32 -1.61 13.59 -3.49
C LEU A 32 -1.13 12.42 -4.38
N ASP A 33 0.00 11.82 -4.03
CA ASP A 33 0.65 10.78 -4.83
C ASP A 33 -0.27 9.58 -5.05
N THR A 34 -0.83 9.01 -3.98
CA THR A 34 -1.75 7.86 -4.09
C THR A 34 -3.07 8.22 -4.79
N SER A 35 -3.50 9.49 -4.74
CA SER A 35 -4.67 9.99 -5.48
C SER A 35 -4.42 10.08 -6.99
N VAL A 36 -3.25 10.56 -7.38
CA VAL A 36 -2.83 10.55 -8.79
C VAL A 36 -2.63 9.12 -9.26
N MET A 37 -2.02 8.26 -8.45
CA MET A 37 -1.83 6.84 -8.77
C MET A 37 -3.15 6.12 -9.02
N LEU A 38 -4.20 6.37 -8.22
CA LEU A 38 -5.53 5.79 -8.43
C LEU A 38 -6.00 6.06 -9.87
N LYS A 39 -6.01 7.32 -10.30
CA LYS A 39 -6.40 7.69 -11.67
C LYS A 39 -5.46 7.13 -12.72
N TRP A 40 -4.16 7.19 -12.46
CA TRP A 40 -3.17 6.70 -13.40
C TRP A 40 -3.28 5.18 -13.61
N LEU A 41 -3.55 4.39 -12.57
CA LEU A 41 -3.75 2.94 -12.69
C LEU A 41 -4.95 2.62 -13.58
N GLN A 42 -6.06 3.34 -13.39
CA GLN A 42 -7.25 3.20 -14.24
C GLN A 42 -6.95 3.48 -15.70
N GLU A 43 -6.29 4.60 -16.00
CA GLU A 43 -6.01 5.02 -17.37
C GLU A 43 -4.91 4.17 -18.03
N LYS A 44 -3.85 3.83 -17.29
CA LYS A 44 -2.67 3.13 -17.82
C LYS A 44 -2.93 1.65 -18.05
N TYR A 45 -3.64 1.00 -17.15
CA TYR A 45 -3.88 -0.44 -17.14
C TYR A 45 -5.32 -0.81 -17.52
N ASN A 46 -6.18 0.18 -17.79
CA ASN A 46 -7.61 -0.04 -18.08
C ASN A 46 -8.28 -0.99 -17.06
N CYS A 47 -7.94 -0.80 -15.78
CA CYS A 47 -8.36 -1.66 -14.69
C CYS A 47 -9.26 -0.92 -13.71
N ASN A 48 -10.04 -1.69 -12.95
CA ASN A 48 -10.73 -1.19 -11.78
C ASN A 48 -9.75 -1.04 -10.61
N VAL A 49 -10.02 -0.06 -9.74
CA VAL A 49 -9.21 0.16 -8.53
C VAL A 49 -10.09 0.07 -7.31
N ILE A 50 -9.69 -0.79 -6.38
CA ILE A 50 -10.21 -0.86 -5.01
C ILE A 50 -9.17 -0.20 -4.11
N THR A 51 -9.57 0.70 -3.23
CA THR A 51 -8.62 1.35 -2.31
C THR A 51 -8.70 0.73 -0.92
N LEU A 52 -7.55 0.47 -0.31
CA LEU A 52 -7.43 0.05 1.09
C LEU A 52 -6.70 1.12 1.90
N THR A 53 -7.39 1.65 2.91
CA THR A 53 -6.85 2.54 3.93
C THR A 53 -6.89 1.84 5.28
N VAL A 54 -5.76 1.80 5.99
CA VAL A 54 -5.64 1.09 7.28
C VAL A 54 -5.40 2.10 8.39
N ASN A 55 -6.26 2.12 9.40
CA ASN A 55 -6.08 2.85 10.63
C ASN A 55 -5.23 2.03 11.61
N ILE A 56 -4.01 2.50 11.83
CA ILE A 56 -3.06 1.96 12.82
C ILE A 56 -2.78 2.98 13.95
N GLY A 57 -3.65 3.99 14.09
CA GLY A 57 -3.54 5.02 15.13
C GLY A 57 -2.98 6.36 14.65
N GLN A 58 -2.89 6.58 13.34
CA GLN A 58 -2.62 7.92 12.80
C GLN A 58 -3.71 8.92 13.23
N THR A 59 -3.33 10.14 13.58
CA THR A 59 -4.22 11.12 14.23
C THR A 59 -4.61 12.32 13.39
N VAL A 60 -3.89 12.58 12.29
CA VAL A 60 -4.10 13.77 11.44
C VAL A 60 -5.05 13.48 10.27
N ASP A 61 -5.27 12.19 9.98
CA ASP A 61 -5.98 11.76 8.78
C ASP A 61 -7.48 11.64 9.05
N ASP A 62 -8.28 12.32 8.23
CA ASP A 62 -9.74 12.14 8.18
C ASP A 62 -10.05 10.95 7.26
N LEU A 63 -10.25 9.78 7.85
CA LEU A 63 -10.43 8.53 7.11
C LEU A 63 -11.71 8.53 6.28
N ASP A 64 -12.75 9.23 6.72
CA ASP A 64 -14.01 9.35 5.97
C ASP A 64 -13.78 10.24 4.74
N ALA A 65 -13.11 11.37 4.91
CA ALA A 65 -12.74 12.24 3.77
C ALA A 65 -11.80 11.53 2.78
N ILE A 66 -10.90 10.67 3.26
CA ILE A 66 -10.03 9.84 2.41
C ILE A 66 -10.87 8.87 1.57
N ALA A 67 -11.81 8.15 2.19
CA ALA A 67 -12.70 7.24 1.47
C ALA A 67 -13.56 7.98 0.44
N GLU A 68 -14.16 9.12 0.81
CA GLU A 68 -14.95 9.93 -0.12
C GLU A 68 -14.11 10.47 -1.29
N LYS A 69 -12.86 10.87 -1.02
CA LYS A 69 -11.93 11.28 -2.07
C LYS A 69 -11.62 10.14 -3.05
N ALA A 70 -11.38 8.93 -2.57
CA ALA A 70 -11.17 7.76 -3.44
C ALA A 70 -12.40 7.46 -4.30
N LYS A 71 -13.61 7.52 -3.73
CA LYS A 71 -14.87 7.36 -4.50
C LYS A 71 -15.02 8.42 -5.58
N MET A 72 -14.78 9.69 -5.27
CA MET A 72 -14.82 10.77 -6.26
C MET A 72 -13.81 10.57 -7.39
N LEU A 73 -12.66 9.96 -7.08
CA LEU A 73 -11.66 9.58 -8.06
C LEU A 73 -11.99 8.26 -8.78
N GLY A 74 -13.16 7.66 -8.54
CA GLY A 74 -13.67 6.53 -9.29
C GLY A 74 -13.16 5.17 -8.82
N ALA A 75 -12.67 5.04 -7.58
CA ALA A 75 -12.50 3.72 -6.98
C ALA A 75 -13.86 2.99 -6.98
N ILE A 76 -13.86 1.71 -7.37
CA ILE A 76 -15.09 0.91 -7.41
C ILE A 76 -15.54 0.44 -6.02
N GLU A 77 -14.60 0.45 -5.07
CA GLU A 77 -14.82 0.15 -3.65
C GLU A 77 -13.74 0.86 -2.82
N THR A 78 -14.12 1.33 -1.63
CA THR A 78 -13.23 2.02 -0.70
C THR A 78 -13.29 1.38 0.68
N ILE A 79 -12.20 0.73 1.06
CA ILE A 79 -12.11 -0.08 2.27
C ILE A 79 -11.31 0.69 3.31
N THR A 80 -11.92 0.96 4.45
CA THR A 80 -11.23 1.50 5.63
C THR A 80 -11.24 0.45 6.73
N VAL A 81 -10.07 0.04 7.19
CA VAL A 81 -9.92 -1.00 8.23
C VAL A 81 -9.36 -0.39 9.50
N ASP A 82 -10.05 -0.57 10.63
CA ASP A 82 -9.47 -0.28 11.94
C ASP A 82 -8.63 -1.47 12.42
N ALA A 83 -7.32 -1.28 12.41
CA ALA A 83 -6.33 -2.30 12.77
C ALA A 83 -5.57 -1.94 14.05
N ARG A 84 -6.02 -0.95 14.83
CA ARG A 84 -5.29 -0.46 16.00
C ARG A 84 -5.04 -1.56 17.04
N ASP A 85 -6.09 -2.29 17.41
CA ASP A 85 -5.99 -3.36 18.40
C ASP A 85 -5.13 -4.51 17.89
N ARG A 86 -5.37 -4.96 16.65
CA ARG A 86 -4.57 -6.02 16.00
C ARG A 86 -3.10 -5.62 15.90
N PHE A 87 -2.81 -4.37 15.54
CA PHE A 87 -1.45 -3.85 15.46
C PHE A 87 -0.77 -3.84 16.83
N ALA A 88 -1.48 -3.40 17.87
CA ALA A 88 -0.98 -3.37 19.23
C ALA A 88 -0.68 -4.77 19.77
N ASP A 89 -1.64 -5.68 19.62
CA ASP A 89 -1.58 -7.02 20.20
C ASP A 89 -0.61 -7.94 19.46
N GLU A 90 -0.64 -7.93 18.13
CA GLU A 90 0.14 -8.88 17.32
C GLU A 90 1.57 -8.40 17.06
N LEU A 91 1.80 -7.08 16.89
CA LEU A 91 3.11 -6.57 16.47
C LEU A 91 3.80 -5.73 17.53
N LEU A 92 3.13 -4.72 18.10
CA LEU A 92 3.76 -3.85 19.09
C LEU A 92 4.11 -4.64 20.37
N SER A 93 3.22 -5.53 20.82
CA SER A 93 3.49 -6.36 22.00
C SER A 93 4.72 -7.26 21.81
N LEU A 94 4.93 -7.79 20.61
CA LEU A 94 6.11 -8.60 20.28
C LEU A 94 7.38 -7.75 20.22
N ALA A 95 7.31 -6.57 19.60
CA ALA A 95 8.43 -5.63 19.54
C ALA A 95 8.88 -5.20 20.95
N ILE A 96 7.93 -4.94 21.85
CA ILE A 96 8.21 -4.62 23.26
C ILE A 96 8.89 -5.81 23.94
N LYS A 97 8.34 -7.02 23.82
CA LYS A 97 8.93 -8.25 24.42
C LYS A 97 10.34 -8.53 23.90
N ALA A 98 10.61 -8.20 22.64
CA ALA A 98 11.93 -8.37 22.02
C ALA A 98 12.92 -7.26 22.38
N ASN A 99 12.51 -6.21 23.11
CA ASN A 99 13.27 -4.97 23.27
C ASN A 99 13.76 -4.44 21.92
N ALA A 100 12.85 -4.42 20.93
CA ALA A 100 13.16 -4.05 19.56
C ALA A 100 13.80 -2.66 19.49
N ASP A 101 15.07 -2.62 19.12
CA ASP A 101 15.85 -1.41 18.99
C ASP A 101 16.75 -1.49 17.76
N TYR A 102 16.59 -0.53 16.87
CA TYR A 102 17.44 -0.36 15.71
C TYR A 102 18.40 0.81 15.93
N GLN A 103 19.69 0.49 15.91
CA GLN A 103 20.79 1.45 16.02
C GLN A 103 20.75 2.35 17.26
N GLY A 104 20.24 1.86 18.39
CA GLY A 104 20.38 2.54 19.69
C GLY A 104 19.34 3.62 19.96
N GLY A 105 18.12 3.49 19.45
CA GLY A 105 17.01 4.38 19.80
C GLY A 105 15.78 4.30 18.89
N TYR A 106 15.79 3.52 17.80
CA TYR A 106 14.63 3.45 16.90
C TYR A 106 13.82 2.17 17.14
N ALA A 107 12.64 2.33 17.74
CA ALA A 107 11.72 1.24 18.11
C ALA A 107 10.94 0.62 16.93
N LEU A 108 11.45 0.72 15.70
CA LEU A 108 10.89 0.04 14.52
C LEU A 108 9.40 0.34 14.20
N CYS A 109 8.86 1.49 14.64
CA CYS A 109 7.42 1.80 14.48
C CYS A 109 6.96 1.77 13.01
N THR A 110 7.74 2.31 12.08
CA THR A 110 7.40 2.32 10.65
C THR A 110 7.41 0.91 10.03
N PRO A 111 8.49 0.10 10.11
CA PRO A 111 8.47 -1.24 9.55
C PRO A 111 7.35 -2.12 10.12
N LEU A 112 7.07 -2.05 11.42
CA LEU A 112 5.97 -2.80 12.03
C LEU A 112 4.61 -2.39 11.42
N GLY A 113 4.39 -1.08 11.21
CA GLY A 113 3.19 -0.61 10.51
C GLY A 113 3.08 -1.14 9.08
N ARG A 114 4.20 -1.33 8.37
CA ARG A 114 4.19 -1.92 7.02
C ARG A 114 3.82 -3.40 7.02
N ILE A 115 4.16 -4.14 8.08
CA ILE A 115 3.76 -5.55 8.22
C ILE A 115 2.24 -5.64 8.30
N ILE A 116 1.59 -4.94 9.23
CA ILE A 116 0.13 -5.04 9.40
C ILE A 116 -0.64 -4.57 8.16
N ILE A 117 -0.16 -3.49 7.51
CA ILE A 117 -0.77 -3.02 6.26
C ILE A 117 -0.65 -4.08 5.16
N SER A 118 0.51 -4.73 5.02
CA SER A 118 0.73 -5.77 3.99
C SER A 118 -0.10 -7.02 4.25
N GLN A 119 -0.19 -7.46 5.51
CA GLN A 119 -1.06 -8.59 5.90
C GLN A 119 -2.52 -8.33 5.53
N LEU A 120 -3.03 -7.13 5.85
CA LEU A 120 -4.38 -6.73 5.48
C LEU A 120 -4.52 -6.56 3.96
N ALA A 121 -3.48 -6.09 3.26
CA ALA A 121 -3.50 -5.98 1.81
C ALA A 121 -3.72 -7.34 1.14
N VAL A 122 -2.97 -8.37 1.58
CA VAL A 122 -3.13 -9.74 1.08
C VAL A 122 -4.51 -10.30 1.42
N GLU A 123 -4.94 -10.16 2.69
CA GLU A 123 -6.26 -10.63 3.15
C GLU A 123 -7.42 -10.01 2.33
N TYR A 124 -7.35 -8.71 2.08
CA TYR A 124 -8.37 -8.01 1.30
C TYR A 124 -8.23 -8.24 -0.21
N ALA A 125 -7.02 -8.45 -0.72
CA ALA A 125 -6.84 -8.84 -2.12
C ALA A 125 -7.49 -10.20 -2.38
N GLU A 126 -7.28 -11.20 -1.50
CA GLU A 126 -7.96 -12.49 -1.59
C GLU A 126 -9.48 -12.36 -1.47
N LYS A 127 -9.98 -11.54 -0.52
CA LYS A 127 -11.42 -11.33 -0.32
C LYS A 127 -12.12 -10.72 -1.53
N TYR A 128 -11.43 -9.86 -2.28
CA TYR A 128 -11.96 -9.16 -3.44
C TYR A 128 -11.49 -9.74 -4.79
N ASP A 129 -10.82 -10.90 -4.77
CA ASP A 129 -10.29 -11.57 -5.96
C ASP A 129 -9.34 -10.68 -6.79
N CYS A 130 -8.50 -9.90 -6.10
CA CYS A 130 -7.49 -9.05 -6.71
C CYS A 130 -6.16 -9.80 -6.80
N THR A 131 -5.59 -9.88 -8.00
CA THR A 131 -4.27 -10.51 -8.24
C THR A 131 -3.11 -9.51 -8.19
N VAL A 132 -3.41 -8.20 -8.10
CA VAL A 132 -2.41 -7.13 -8.06
C VAL A 132 -2.66 -6.21 -6.87
N ILE A 133 -1.59 -5.92 -6.13
CA ILE A 133 -1.54 -4.93 -5.05
C ILE A 133 -0.55 -3.82 -5.44
N ALA A 134 -0.96 -2.56 -5.36
CA ALA A 134 -0.13 -1.40 -5.65
C ALA A 134 0.14 -0.56 -4.38
N HIS A 135 1.34 0.05 -4.30
CA HIS A 135 1.73 0.95 -3.21
C HIS A 135 2.47 2.20 -3.70
N GLY A 136 2.36 3.30 -2.96
CA GLY A 136 3.02 4.57 -3.27
C GLY A 136 4.43 4.77 -2.69
N ALA A 137 5.08 3.72 -2.16
CA ALA A 137 6.43 3.86 -1.62
C ALA A 137 7.45 4.26 -2.71
N THR A 138 8.39 5.13 -2.37
CA THR A 138 9.38 5.64 -3.32
C THR A 138 10.51 4.63 -3.61
N GLY A 139 11.08 4.72 -4.81
CA GLY A 139 12.22 3.91 -5.29
C GLY A 139 13.54 4.00 -4.50
N LYS A 140 13.64 4.90 -3.52
CA LYS A 140 14.87 5.17 -2.75
C LYS A 140 14.72 4.92 -1.24
N GLY A 141 13.55 4.45 -0.81
CA GLY A 141 13.22 4.26 0.60
C GLY A 141 13.24 2.79 1.02
N ASN A 142 13.21 2.54 2.32
CA ASN A 142 13.08 1.20 2.88
C ASN A 142 11.66 0.61 2.70
N ASP A 143 10.65 1.46 2.56
CA ASP A 143 9.24 1.04 2.53
C ASP A 143 8.87 0.22 1.29
N GLN A 144 9.50 0.45 0.13
CA GLN A 144 9.30 -0.41 -1.04
C GLN A 144 9.75 -1.85 -0.74
N VAL A 145 10.94 -2.01 -0.13
CA VAL A 145 11.49 -3.32 0.21
C VAL A 145 10.59 -4.01 1.22
N ARG A 146 10.11 -3.27 2.22
CA ARG A 146 9.18 -3.78 3.24
C ARG A 146 7.88 -4.27 2.60
N PHE A 147 7.17 -3.43 1.85
CA PHE A 147 5.91 -3.84 1.24
C PHE A 147 6.09 -5.01 0.28
N GLU A 148 7.04 -4.93 -0.64
CA GLU A 148 7.29 -6.00 -1.61
C GLU A 148 7.65 -7.34 -0.93
N THR A 149 8.48 -7.30 0.12
CA THR A 149 8.87 -8.50 0.88
C THR A 149 7.73 -9.06 1.74
N TYR A 150 6.79 -8.24 2.21
CA TYR A 150 5.71 -8.70 3.09
C TYR A 150 4.46 -9.12 2.33
N ILE A 151 4.31 -8.67 1.08
CA ILE A 151 3.20 -9.03 0.19
C ILE A 151 3.49 -10.32 -0.59
N THR A 152 4.76 -10.58 -0.95
CA THR A 152 5.19 -11.73 -1.75
C THR A 152 5.86 -12.81 -0.93
#